data_AF-W6VF01-F1
#
_entry.id   AF-W6VF01-F1
#
_cell.length_a   1.000
_cell.length_b   1.000
_cell.length_c   1.000
_cell.angle_alpha   90.00
_cell.angle_beta   90.00
_cell.angle_gamma   90.00
#
_symmetry.space_group_name_H-M   'P 1'
#
loop_
_entity.id
_entity.type
_entity.pdbx_description
1 polymer ?
#
loop_
_entity_poly.entity_id
_entity_poly.type
_entity_poly.pdbx_seq_one_letter_code
_entity_poly.pdbx_strand_id
1 'polypeptide(L)'
;MTKQFDIPATQTFEHPGPNPSDSPIKKPLKEKIRPLLMVGFPVLFAAVGYAHYVAGEPFVSTDNAYARVAKASVNARISGQVVEVAVEDNQPVHKGQILFRIDPKPLQIAVDRAQAQLSVARLRIDGLKASYRQQQAELQSAKESADFDQRDFARKKALVATEFVSRSIYERADTDVKVARQRIASVEQQIASTVVALNGNPNIEADSHPSVREAKAQLDEAQLYLSYATVYAPDDGIVAKVDDLQVGNYVNNGAPAFALLSDREIWVEANFRETDVTHMRPGQDATIRIDTYPDRVFKAHVTSMSPGAGSDFALLPPENATGNWVKVVQRVPVRLELDEVDPALPLFSGTSATVKVDTGYRTPWWHPLKALLTAGNF
;
A
#
# COMPACT_ATOMS: atom_id res chain seq x y z
N MET A 1 -90.22 83.96 -52.99
CA MET A 1 -89.12 83.58 -53.90
C MET A 1 -88.94 82.07 -53.71
N THR A 2 -89.63 81.16 -54.41
CA THR A 2 -89.98 81.09 -55.87
C THR A 2 -88.73 81.28 -56.74
N LYS A 3 -88.35 80.35 -57.64
CA LYS A 3 -89.07 79.27 -58.37
C LYS A 3 -88.40 77.88 -58.20
N GLN A 4 -89.09 76.71 -58.21
CA GLN A 4 -89.80 75.98 -59.32
C GLN A 4 -88.79 75.38 -60.33
N PHE A 5 -88.84 74.10 -60.77
CA PHE A 5 -89.96 73.18 -61.06
C PHE A 5 -89.68 71.68 -60.78
N ASP A 6 -90.76 70.90 -60.62
CA ASP A 6 -90.80 69.42 -60.76
C ASP A 6 -91.41 69.00 -62.12
N ILE A 7 -91.01 67.83 -62.66
CA ILE A 7 -91.86 66.85 -63.39
C ILE A 7 -91.16 65.45 -63.44
N PRO A 8 -91.90 64.31 -63.59
CA PRO A 8 -91.57 63.12 -62.77
C PRO A 8 -91.60 61.72 -63.46
N ALA A 9 -91.31 60.70 -62.65
CA ALA A 9 -91.85 59.32 -62.64
C ALA A 9 -91.69 58.33 -63.83
N THR A 10 -91.24 57.10 -63.51
CA THR A 10 -91.52 55.86 -64.28
C THR A 10 -91.61 54.63 -63.36
N GLN A 11 -92.54 53.70 -63.63
CA GLN A 11 -92.68 52.38 -62.98
C GLN A 11 -93.32 51.37 -63.98
N THR A 12 -93.18 50.04 -63.88
CA THR A 12 -92.42 49.22 -62.90
C THR A 12 -91.22 48.52 -63.57
N PHE A 13 -91.08 47.20 -63.87
CA PHE A 13 -91.92 45.99 -63.73
C PHE A 13 -91.09 44.71 -63.46
N GLU A 14 -91.82 43.62 -63.22
CA GLU A 14 -91.47 42.24 -62.87
C GLU A 14 -90.86 41.42 -64.07
N HIS A 15 -90.52 40.11 -64.05
CA HIS A 15 -90.93 38.96 -63.21
C HIS A 15 -89.82 37.81 -63.16
N PRO A 16 -90.03 36.46 -63.15
CA PRO A 16 -89.63 35.58 -62.01
C PRO A 16 -88.69 34.36 -62.31
N GLY A 17 -88.40 33.50 -61.30
CA GLY A 17 -87.78 32.15 -61.45
C GLY A 17 -87.67 31.28 -60.16
N PRO A 18 -87.56 29.92 -60.19
CA PRO A 18 -87.85 29.04 -59.03
C PRO A 18 -86.77 28.02 -58.54
N ASN A 19 -87.10 27.32 -57.43
CA ASN A 19 -86.42 26.22 -56.67
C ASN A 19 -86.29 24.85 -57.43
N PRO A 20 -85.72 23.69 -56.93
CA PRO A 20 -85.46 23.27 -55.52
C PRO A 20 -84.27 22.28 -55.19
N SER A 21 -84.27 21.73 -53.95
CA SER A 21 -83.85 20.36 -53.51
C SER A 21 -82.54 20.09 -52.70
N ASP A 22 -82.56 18.95 -51.99
CA ASP A 22 -81.88 18.53 -50.74
C ASP A 22 -80.34 18.39 -50.67
N SER A 23 -79.79 18.51 -49.44
CA SER A 23 -78.58 17.78 -48.97
C SER A 23 -78.38 17.84 -47.43
N PRO A 24 -77.64 16.88 -46.81
CA PRO A 24 -77.78 16.56 -45.38
C PRO A 24 -76.95 17.40 -44.39
N ILE A 25 -77.39 17.37 -43.12
CA ILE A 25 -76.77 18.05 -41.96
C ILE A 25 -75.34 17.54 -41.70
N LYS A 26 -74.34 18.32 -42.08
CA LYS A 26 -72.93 18.06 -41.76
C LYS A 26 -72.62 18.54 -40.33
N LYS A 27 -72.30 17.61 -39.42
CA LYS A 27 -71.85 17.91 -38.05
C LYS A 27 -70.67 18.90 -38.06
N PRO A 28 -70.61 19.86 -37.11
CA PRO A 28 -69.63 20.95 -37.15
C PRO A 28 -68.21 20.45 -36.96
N LEU A 29 -67.26 21.06 -37.67
CA LEU A 29 -65.85 20.64 -37.75
C LEU A 29 -65.19 20.44 -36.36
N LYS A 30 -65.60 21.24 -35.37
CA LYS A 30 -65.15 21.17 -33.97
C LYS A 30 -65.38 19.79 -33.33
N GLU A 31 -66.44 19.05 -33.68
CA GLU A 31 -66.69 17.72 -33.10
C GLU A 31 -65.72 16.66 -33.61
N LYS A 32 -65.32 16.70 -34.90
CA LYS A 32 -64.36 15.73 -35.47
C LYS A 32 -62.93 15.97 -35.01
N ILE A 33 -62.56 17.23 -34.75
CA ILE A 33 -61.21 17.59 -34.27
C ILE A 33 -61.07 17.30 -32.76
N ARG A 34 -62.16 17.30 -31.98
CA ARG A 34 -62.14 17.09 -30.53
C ARG A 34 -61.48 15.76 -30.09
N PRO A 35 -61.80 14.57 -30.62
CA PRO A 35 -61.09 13.34 -30.26
C PRO A 35 -59.64 13.32 -30.79
N LEU A 36 -59.37 13.94 -31.94
CA LEU A 36 -58.02 14.04 -32.51
C LEU A 36 -57.09 14.84 -31.60
N LEU A 37 -57.55 15.96 -31.04
CA LEU A 37 -56.81 16.72 -30.03
C LEU A 37 -56.74 15.97 -28.70
N MET A 38 -57.87 15.43 -28.22
CA MET A 38 -57.95 14.83 -26.88
C MET A 38 -57.18 13.51 -26.74
N VAL A 39 -56.93 12.77 -27.82
CA VAL A 39 -56.13 11.54 -27.84
C VAL A 39 -54.79 11.73 -28.57
N GLY A 40 -54.79 12.39 -29.74
CA GLY A 40 -53.59 12.57 -30.54
C GLY A 40 -52.54 13.48 -29.90
N PHE A 41 -52.95 14.53 -29.17
CA PHE A 41 -52.01 15.41 -28.47
C PHE A 41 -51.27 14.71 -27.31
N PRO A 42 -51.94 14.00 -26.37
CA PRO A 42 -51.22 13.22 -25.35
C PRO A 42 -50.44 12.03 -25.93
N VAL A 43 -50.90 11.39 -27.01
CA VAL A 43 -50.11 10.34 -27.69
C VAL A 43 -48.85 10.91 -28.35
N LEU A 44 -48.93 12.09 -28.98
CA LEU A 44 -47.76 12.79 -29.53
C LEU A 44 -46.78 13.19 -28.42
N PHE A 45 -47.27 13.72 -27.29
CA PHE A 45 -46.44 14.02 -26.13
C PHE A 45 -45.81 12.77 -25.52
N ALA A 46 -46.52 11.64 -25.46
CA ALA A 46 -45.98 10.37 -25.00
C ALA A 46 -44.92 9.81 -25.96
N ALA A 47 -45.11 9.94 -27.28
CA ALA A 47 -44.14 9.52 -28.28
C ALA A 47 -42.87 10.37 -28.27
N VAL A 48 -43.01 11.71 -28.21
CA VAL A 48 -41.88 12.64 -28.07
C VAL A 48 -41.16 12.44 -26.73
N GLY A 49 -41.91 12.26 -25.64
CA GLY A 49 -41.36 11.96 -24.31
C GLY A 49 -40.60 10.63 -24.28
N TYR A 50 -41.16 9.56 -24.89
CA TYR A 50 -40.49 8.28 -25.02
C TYR A 50 -39.22 8.38 -25.88
N ALA A 51 -39.28 9.10 -27.01
CA ALA A 51 -38.10 9.37 -27.84
C ALA A 51 -37.01 10.12 -27.06
N HIS A 52 -37.36 11.16 -26.29
CA HIS A 52 -36.41 11.86 -25.41
C HIS A 52 -35.87 10.98 -24.27
N TYR A 53 -36.68 10.08 -23.70
CA TYR A 53 -36.24 9.14 -22.67
C TYR A 53 -35.30 8.05 -23.21
N VAL A 54 -35.49 7.65 -24.47
CA VAL A 54 -34.57 6.74 -25.17
C VAL A 54 -33.29 7.46 -25.62
N ALA A 55 -33.40 8.73 -26.05
CA ALA A 55 -32.28 9.58 -26.46
C ALA A 55 -31.51 10.24 -25.29
N GLY A 56 -31.98 10.10 -24.05
CA GLY A 56 -31.23 10.49 -22.87
C GLY A 56 -30.05 9.55 -22.67
N GLU A 57 -28.87 9.95 -23.15
CA GLU A 57 -27.62 9.23 -22.92
C GLU A 57 -27.41 8.98 -21.40
N PRO A 58 -27.30 7.73 -20.94
CA PRO A 58 -27.00 7.41 -19.53
C PRO A 58 -25.52 7.63 -19.20
N PHE A 59 -24.76 8.17 -20.15
CA PHE A 59 -23.31 8.23 -20.11
C PHE A 59 -22.80 9.56 -19.58
N VAL A 60 -21.79 9.48 -18.72
CA VAL A 60 -21.07 10.64 -18.18
C VAL A 60 -19.64 10.61 -18.71
N SER A 61 -19.19 11.70 -19.34
CA SER A 61 -17.84 11.80 -19.90
C SER A 61 -17.00 12.91 -19.25
N THR A 62 -15.72 12.65 -19.00
CA THR A 62 -14.71 13.65 -18.60
C THR A 62 -13.47 13.57 -19.48
N ASP A 63 -12.92 14.74 -19.79
CA ASP A 63 -11.65 15.00 -20.47
C ASP A 63 -10.47 15.10 -19.48
N ASN A 64 -10.77 15.37 -18.20
CA ASN A 64 -9.80 15.39 -17.13
C ASN A 64 -9.68 13.97 -16.54
N ALA A 65 -8.98 13.09 -17.24
CA ALA A 65 -8.52 11.82 -16.69
C ALA A 65 -7.05 11.56 -17.06
N TYR A 66 -6.35 10.84 -16.18
CA TYR A 66 -4.95 10.48 -16.37
C TYR A 66 -4.74 9.00 -16.09
N ALA A 67 -3.94 8.34 -16.93
CA ALA A 67 -3.39 7.03 -16.58
C ALA A 67 -2.45 7.18 -15.38
N ARG A 68 -2.51 6.22 -14.47
CA ARG A 68 -1.69 6.13 -13.25
C ARG A 68 -1.13 4.71 -13.15
N VAL A 69 0.08 4.63 -12.62
CA VAL A 69 0.79 3.38 -12.38
C VAL A 69 1.34 3.43 -10.95
N ALA A 70 1.28 2.31 -10.22
CA ALA A 70 1.82 2.24 -8.86
C ALA A 70 3.32 2.55 -8.85
N LYS A 71 3.67 3.67 -8.21
CA LYS A 71 5.03 4.18 -8.12
C LYS A 71 5.63 3.86 -6.75
N ALA A 72 6.50 2.85 -6.71
CA ALA A 72 7.38 2.62 -5.58
C ALA A 72 8.57 3.59 -5.63
N SER A 73 9.09 3.96 -4.45
CA SER A 73 10.37 4.65 -4.30
C SER A 73 11.42 3.62 -3.88
N VAL A 74 12.50 3.50 -4.64
CA VAL A 74 13.64 2.65 -4.29
C VAL A 74 14.53 3.45 -3.36
N ASN A 75 14.62 3.04 -2.09
CA ASN A 75 15.34 3.77 -1.06
C ASN A 75 16.49 2.91 -0.49
N ALA A 76 17.62 3.55 -0.15
CA ALA A 76 18.71 2.87 0.53
C ALA A 76 18.37 2.60 2.00
N ARG A 77 18.61 1.37 2.49
CA ARG A 77 18.40 0.99 3.93
C ARG A 77 19.60 1.31 4.83
N ILE A 78 20.70 1.79 4.25
CA ILE A 78 21.95 2.16 4.90
C ILE A 78 22.53 3.40 4.19
N SER A 79 23.42 4.13 4.85
CA SER A 79 24.18 5.22 4.22
C SER A 79 25.51 4.72 3.67
N GLY A 80 25.99 5.30 2.57
CA GLY A 80 27.29 4.97 1.98
C GLY A 80 27.47 5.51 0.56
N GLN A 81 28.65 5.26 -0.02
CA GLN A 81 28.95 5.66 -1.40
C GLN A 81 28.50 4.59 -2.40
N VAL A 82 27.81 4.99 -3.46
CA VAL A 82 27.44 4.12 -4.58
C VAL A 82 28.68 3.77 -5.40
N VAL A 83 28.95 2.49 -5.59
CA VAL A 83 30.10 1.98 -6.37
C VAL A 83 29.69 1.45 -7.74
N GLU A 84 28.41 1.14 -7.94
CA GLU A 84 27.87 0.50 -9.13
C GLU A 84 26.38 0.79 -9.24
N VAL A 85 25.92 1.17 -10.42
CA VAL A 85 24.51 1.22 -10.79
C VAL A 85 24.35 0.22 -11.93
N ALA A 86 23.45 -0.74 -11.77
CA ALA A 86 23.34 -1.93 -12.61
C ALA A 86 22.15 -1.88 -13.59
N VAL A 87 21.49 -0.72 -13.67
CA VAL A 87 20.32 -0.45 -14.52
C VAL A 87 20.44 0.92 -15.18
N GLU A 88 19.80 1.07 -16.35
CA GLU A 88 19.70 2.31 -17.11
C GLU A 88 18.31 2.94 -16.94
N ASP A 89 18.14 4.23 -17.27
CA ASP A 89 16.85 4.91 -17.11
C ASP A 89 15.79 4.39 -18.09
N ASN A 90 14.57 4.16 -17.61
CA ASN A 90 13.45 3.55 -18.35
C ASN A 90 13.65 2.07 -18.71
N GLN A 91 14.65 1.39 -18.10
CA GLN A 91 14.85 -0.04 -18.29
C GLN A 91 13.76 -0.88 -17.56
N PRO A 92 13.23 -1.95 -18.18
CA PRO A 92 12.43 -2.94 -17.47
C PRO A 92 13.31 -3.79 -16.54
N VAL A 93 12.83 -4.05 -15.32
CA VAL A 93 13.52 -4.82 -14.29
C VAL A 93 12.62 -5.90 -13.70
N HIS A 94 13.22 -7.04 -13.35
CA HIS A 94 12.53 -8.13 -12.68
C HIS A 94 12.69 -8.10 -11.16
N LYS A 95 11.71 -8.65 -10.44
CA LYS A 95 11.76 -8.81 -8.99
C LYS A 95 13.04 -9.55 -8.56
N GLY A 96 13.83 -8.95 -7.67
CA GLY A 96 15.11 -9.49 -7.23
C GLY A 96 16.31 -9.22 -8.15
N GLN A 97 16.14 -8.47 -9.24
CA GLN A 97 17.25 -7.93 -10.03
C GLN A 97 18.04 -6.90 -9.22
N ILE A 98 19.36 -6.86 -9.39
CA ILE A 98 20.23 -5.84 -8.76
C ILE A 98 19.96 -4.49 -9.42
N LEU A 99 19.77 -3.45 -8.59
CA LEU A 99 19.55 -2.07 -9.02
C LEU A 99 20.82 -1.24 -8.88
N PHE A 100 21.40 -1.21 -7.68
CA PHE A 100 22.68 -0.54 -7.42
C PHE A 100 23.39 -1.16 -6.20
N ARG A 101 24.68 -0.87 -6.05
CA ARG A 101 25.52 -1.33 -4.93
C ARG A 101 26.21 -0.15 -4.26
N ILE A 102 26.15 -0.16 -2.93
CA ILE A 102 26.86 0.72 -2.00
C ILE A 102 28.18 0.01 -1.60
N ASP A 103 29.29 0.72 -1.38
CA ASP A 103 30.59 0.09 -1.06
C ASP A 103 30.47 -0.90 0.12
N PRO A 104 30.64 -2.21 -0.11
CA PRO A 104 30.50 -3.21 0.94
C PRO A 104 31.69 -3.27 1.89
N LYS A 105 32.85 -2.66 1.56
CA LYS A 105 34.09 -2.82 2.35
C LYS A 105 33.95 -2.47 3.84
N PRO A 106 33.32 -1.35 4.26
CA PRO A 106 33.18 -1.03 5.67
C PRO A 106 32.30 -2.05 6.42
N LEU A 107 31.31 -2.63 5.72
CA LEU A 107 30.37 -3.60 6.25
C LEU A 107 30.99 -5.00 6.34
N GLN A 108 31.81 -5.38 5.36
CA GLN A 108 32.62 -6.61 5.42
C GLN A 108 33.58 -6.55 6.61
N ILE A 109 34.27 -5.42 6.83
CA ILE A 109 35.14 -5.23 8.00
C ILE A 109 34.35 -5.33 9.32
N ALA A 110 33.09 -4.89 9.35
CA ALA A 110 32.21 -5.07 10.51
C ALA A 110 31.80 -6.54 10.72
N VAL A 111 31.49 -7.29 9.66
CA VAL A 111 31.23 -8.74 9.68
C VAL A 111 32.46 -9.50 10.17
N ASP A 112 33.64 -9.22 9.63
CA ASP A 112 34.90 -9.86 10.01
C ASP A 112 35.22 -9.61 11.50
N ARG A 113 34.99 -8.39 11.98
CA ARG A 113 35.13 -8.00 13.39
C ARG A 113 34.15 -8.76 14.29
N ALA A 114 32.87 -8.81 13.94
CA ALA A 114 31.86 -9.54 14.70
C ALA A 114 32.14 -11.05 14.70
N GLN A 115 32.62 -11.61 13.59
CA GLN A 115 33.04 -13.01 13.48
C GLN A 115 34.25 -13.30 14.39
N ALA A 116 35.21 -12.38 14.49
CA ALA A 116 36.31 -12.50 15.45
C ALA A 116 35.82 -12.43 16.91
N GLN A 117 34.86 -11.55 17.23
CA GLN A 117 34.25 -11.46 18.56
C GLN A 117 33.49 -12.74 18.93
N LEU A 118 32.75 -13.35 18.01
CA LEU A 118 32.10 -14.65 18.19
C LEU A 118 33.12 -15.77 18.47
N SER A 119 34.25 -15.79 17.75
CA SER A 119 35.33 -16.75 17.98
C SER A 119 35.98 -16.58 19.36
N VAL A 120 36.21 -15.33 19.81
CA VAL A 120 36.71 -15.04 21.17
C VAL A 120 35.70 -15.48 22.24
N ALA A 121 34.40 -15.24 22.00
CA ALA A 121 33.34 -15.68 22.91
C ALA A 121 33.29 -17.21 23.06
N ARG A 122 33.40 -17.96 21.95
CA ARG A 122 33.48 -19.43 21.95
C ARG A 122 34.70 -19.94 22.71
N LEU A 123 35.89 -19.44 22.39
CA LEU A 123 37.15 -19.80 23.04
C LEU A 123 37.12 -19.56 24.57
N ARG A 124 36.41 -18.52 25.04
CA ARG A 124 36.20 -18.28 26.47
C ARG A 124 35.38 -19.39 27.14
N ILE A 125 34.34 -19.92 26.48
CA ILE A 125 33.52 -21.01 27.02
C ILE A 125 34.29 -22.33 27.02
N ASP A 126 35.06 -22.62 25.96
CA ASP A 126 35.89 -23.83 25.92
C ASP A 126 37.06 -23.76 26.91
N GLY A 127 37.59 -22.57 27.19
CA GLY A 127 38.49 -22.31 28.32
C GLY A 127 37.86 -22.63 29.67
N LEU A 128 36.63 -22.16 29.93
CA LEU A 128 35.89 -22.49 31.16
C LEU A 128 35.61 -24.00 31.30
N LYS A 129 35.27 -24.69 30.19
CA LYS A 129 35.15 -26.16 30.16
C LYS A 129 36.47 -26.86 30.48
N ALA A 130 37.60 -26.35 29.99
CA ALA A 130 38.92 -26.89 30.32
C ALA A 130 39.26 -26.69 31.81
N SER A 131 39.00 -25.50 32.37
CA SER A 131 39.15 -25.24 33.81
C SER A 131 38.26 -26.14 34.67
N TYR A 132 37.01 -26.37 34.27
CA TYR A 132 36.11 -27.30 34.96
C TYR A 132 36.66 -28.74 34.99
N ARG A 133 37.17 -29.25 33.86
CA ARG A 133 37.83 -30.58 33.79
C ARG A 133 39.08 -30.66 34.68
N GLN A 134 39.88 -29.59 34.71
CA GLN A 134 41.06 -29.50 35.59
C GLN A 134 40.65 -29.54 37.07
N GLN A 135 39.63 -28.77 37.46
CA GLN A 135 39.11 -28.76 38.84
C GLN A 135 38.49 -30.11 39.23
N GLN A 136 37.83 -30.82 38.31
CA GLN A 136 37.36 -32.20 38.58
C GLN A 136 38.51 -33.16 38.90
N ALA A 137 39.61 -33.10 38.14
CA ALA A 137 40.81 -33.89 38.43
C ALA A 137 41.48 -33.49 39.77
N GLU A 138 41.52 -32.19 40.09
CA GLU A 138 42.00 -31.73 41.40
C GLU A 138 41.10 -32.22 42.55
N LEU A 139 39.78 -32.19 42.37
CA LEU A 139 38.83 -32.68 43.37
C LEU A 139 39.01 -34.18 43.63
N GLN A 140 39.27 -34.97 42.58
CA GLN A 140 39.57 -36.39 42.71
C GLN A 140 40.88 -36.61 43.50
N SER A 141 41.94 -35.89 43.16
CA SER A 141 43.22 -35.94 43.89
C SER A 141 43.10 -35.51 45.36
N ALA A 142 42.29 -34.49 45.65
CA ALA A 142 41.99 -34.05 47.01
C ALA A 142 41.18 -35.10 47.80
N LYS A 143 40.26 -35.81 47.15
CA LYS A 143 39.48 -36.91 47.75
C LYS A 143 40.34 -38.14 48.04
N GLU A 144 41.26 -38.50 47.15
CA GLU A 144 42.21 -39.59 47.36
C GLU A 144 43.21 -39.28 48.49
N SER A 145 43.68 -38.04 48.59
CA SER A 145 44.52 -37.57 49.70
C SER A 145 43.77 -37.65 51.04
N ALA A 146 42.54 -37.13 51.09
CA ALA A 146 41.73 -37.14 52.31
C ALA A 146 41.35 -38.56 52.77
N ASP A 147 41.15 -39.51 51.85
CA ASP A 147 40.94 -40.92 52.19
C ASP A 147 42.23 -41.58 52.73
N PHE A 148 43.39 -41.26 52.17
CA PHE A 148 44.68 -41.71 52.72
C PHE A 148 44.89 -41.17 54.15
N ASP A 149 44.71 -39.87 54.36
CA ASP A 149 44.86 -39.23 55.67
C ASP A 149 43.86 -39.79 56.69
N GLN A 150 42.61 -40.05 56.27
CA GLN A 150 41.59 -40.61 57.15
C GLN A 150 41.86 -42.10 57.50
N ARG A 151 42.41 -42.88 56.57
CA ARG A 151 42.89 -44.25 56.85
C ARG A 151 44.10 -44.25 57.79
N ASP A 152 45.00 -43.28 57.66
CA ASP A 152 46.17 -43.16 58.52
C ASP A 152 45.82 -42.63 59.92
N PHE A 153 44.92 -41.64 60.02
CA PHE A 153 44.33 -41.20 61.29
C PHE A 153 43.65 -42.36 62.04
N ALA A 154 42.86 -43.18 61.35
CA ALA A 154 42.22 -44.37 61.95
C ALA A 154 43.27 -45.36 62.48
N ARG A 155 44.34 -45.61 61.73
CA ARG A 155 45.48 -46.47 62.12
C ARG A 155 46.19 -45.92 63.37
N LYS A 156 46.57 -44.63 63.36
CA LYS A 156 47.23 -43.95 64.47
C LYS A 156 46.35 -43.93 65.73
N LYS A 157 45.05 -43.67 65.60
CA LYS A 157 44.08 -43.70 66.69
C LYS A 157 44.00 -45.06 67.38
N ALA A 158 44.04 -46.16 66.61
CA ALA A 158 44.09 -47.51 67.18
C ALA A 158 45.40 -47.78 67.96
N LEU A 159 46.54 -47.26 67.47
CA LEU A 159 47.84 -47.41 68.13
C LEU A 159 48.01 -46.53 69.38
N VAL A 160 47.31 -45.40 69.50
CA VAL A 160 47.26 -44.62 70.75
C VAL A 160 46.54 -45.40 71.85
N ALA A 161 45.49 -46.14 71.51
CA ALA A 161 44.72 -46.94 72.47
C ALA A 161 45.52 -48.13 73.06
N THR A 162 46.68 -48.46 72.47
CA THR A 162 47.64 -49.46 72.97
C THR A 162 48.95 -48.83 73.48
N GLU A 163 48.97 -47.51 73.69
CA GLU A 163 50.11 -46.69 74.17
C GLU A 163 51.38 -46.69 73.29
N PHE A 164 51.36 -47.30 72.10
CA PHE A 164 52.54 -47.42 71.22
C PHE A 164 52.93 -46.12 70.47
N VAL A 165 52.17 -45.03 70.57
CA VAL A 165 52.46 -43.75 69.89
C VAL A 165 52.09 -42.52 70.73
N SER A 166 52.91 -41.46 70.61
CA SER A 166 52.70 -40.17 71.29
C SER A 166 51.43 -39.45 70.81
N ARG A 167 50.74 -38.76 71.75
CA ARG A 167 49.56 -37.92 71.47
C ARG A 167 49.79 -36.89 70.36
N SER A 168 51.00 -36.33 70.27
CA SER A 168 51.38 -35.38 69.21
C SER A 168 51.27 -35.95 67.79
N ILE A 169 51.48 -37.27 67.61
CA ILE A 169 51.35 -37.95 66.31
C ILE A 169 49.87 -38.09 65.92
N TYR A 170 48.99 -38.26 66.90
CA TYR A 170 47.54 -38.32 66.71
C TYR A 170 46.95 -36.92 66.46
N GLU A 171 47.33 -35.92 67.24
CA GLU A 171 46.90 -34.52 67.07
C GLU A 171 47.31 -33.96 65.71
N ARG A 172 48.48 -34.37 65.20
CA ARG A 172 48.89 -34.09 63.82
C ARG A 172 47.93 -34.72 62.81
N ALA A 173 47.69 -36.04 62.89
CA ALA A 173 46.79 -36.73 61.94
C ALA A 173 45.33 -36.22 61.98
N ASP A 174 44.82 -35.82 63.14
CA ASP A 174 43.52 -35.15 63.28
C ASP A 174 43.52 -33.76 62.61
N THR A 175 44.65 -33.07 62.61
CA THR A 175 44.85 -31.79 61.89
C THR A 175 44.98 -32.01 60.38
N ASP A 176 45.75 -33.02 59.95
CA ASP A 176 45.95 -33.37 58.54
C ASP A 176 44.60 -33.68 57.86
N VAL A 177 43.75 -34.52 58.49
CA VAL A 177 42.38 -34.81 58.02
C VAL A 177 41.50 -33.56 57.94
N LYS A 178 41.64 -32.59 58.85
CA LYS A 178 40.89 -31.31 58.78
C LYS A 178 41.35 -30.45 57.61
N VAL A 179 42.67 -30.37 57.37
CA VAL A 179 43.24 -29.64 56.23
C VAL A 179 42.82 -30.28 54.90
N ALA A 180 42.85 -31.61 54.79
CA ALA A 180 42.41 -32.32 53.58
C ALA A 180 40.91 -32.06 53.28
N ARG A 181 40.04 -32.10 54.30
CA ARG A 181 38.62 -31.73 54.18
C ARG A 181 38.41 -30.26 53.78
N GLN A 182 39.21 -29.34 54.31
CA GLN A 182 39.20 -27.93 53.90
C GLN A 182 39.65 -27.75 52.44
N ARG A 183 40.60 -28.54 51.94
CA ARG A 183 40.99 -28.52 50.52
C ARG A 183 39.86 -29.02 49.62
N ILE A 184 39.18 -30.11 49.97
CA ILE A 184 37.99 -30.58 49.22
C ILE A 184 36.94 -29.46 49.14
N ALA A 185 36.56 -28.86 50.27
CA ALA A 185 35.57 -27.79 50.29
C ALA A 185 35.99 -26.58 49.44
N SER A 186 37.27 -26.20 49.46
CA SER A 186 37.81 -25.12 48.63
C SER A 186 37.71 -25.42 47.12
N VAL A 187 38.01 -26.64 46.69
CA VAL A 187 37.90 -27.05 45.27
C VAL A 187 36.43 -27.16 44.86
N GLU A 188 35.53 -27.64 45.73
CA GLU A 188 34.09 -27.72 45.44
C GLU A 188 33.46 -26.31 45.27
N GLN A 189 33.93 -25.29 45.99
CA GLN A 189 33.52 -23.88 45.75
C GLN A 189 34.07 -23.31 44.43
N GLN A 190 35.28 -23.68 44.02
CA GLN A 190 35.84 -23.29 42.72
C GLN A 190 35.08 -23.94 41.55
N ILE A 191 34.68 -25.21 41.72
CA ILE A 191 33.78 -25.89 40.77
C ILE A 191 32.43 -25.19 40.73
N ALA A 192 31.80 -24.90 41.87
CA ALA A 192 30.49 -24.26 41.93
C ALA A 192 30.47 -22.91 41.20
N SER A 193 31.48 -22.05 41.42
CA SER A 193 31.60 -20.77 40.70
C SER A 193 31.86 -20.95 39.19
N THR A 194 32.62 -21.97 38.79
CA THR A 194 32.86 -22.31 37.38
C THR A 194 31.59 -22.87 36.70
N VAL A 195 30.76 -23.63 37.41
CA VAL A 195 29.44 -24.11 36.94
C VAL A 195 28.49 -22.93 36.73
N VAL A 196 28.47 -21.94 37.63
CA VAL A 196 27.70 -20.71 37.45
C VAL A 196 28.19 -19.91 36.23
N ALA A 197 29.50 -19.82 36.03
CA ALA A 197 30.11 -19.19 34.84
C ALA A 197 29.84 -19.94 33.52
N LEU A 198 29.43 -21.22 33.59
CA LEU A 198 28.94 -22.04 32.47
C LEU A 198 27.40 -22.09 32.40
N ASN A 199 26.71 -21.10 32.97
CA ASN A 199 25.25 -20.98 32.99
C ASN A 199 24.54 -22.24 33.56
N GLY A 200 25.14 -22.85 34.59
CA GLY A 200 24.59 -24.00 35.32
C GLY A 200 24.80 -25.38 34.67
N ASN A 201 25.34 -25.46 33.45
CA ASN A 201 25.53 -26.74 32.74
C ASN A 201 26.98 -26.88 32.22
N PRO A 202 27.82 -27.74 32.83
CA PRO A 202 29.19 -27.99 32.37
C PRO A 202 29.31 -28.50 30.93
N ASN A 203 28.28 -29.21 30.45
CA ASN A 203 28.21 -29.80 29.12
C ASN A 203 27.40 -28.93 28.14
N ILE A 204 27.26 -27.62 28.41
CA ILE A 204 26.56 -26.69 27.51
C ILE A 204 27.28 -26.58 26.16
N GLU A 205 26.53 -26.64 25.07
CA GLU A 205 27.06 -26.30 23.74
C GLU A 205 27.51 -24.84 23.73
N ALA A 206 28.68 -24.56 23.17
CA ALA A 206 29.30 -23.22 23.26
C ALA A 206 28.34 -22.14 22.72
N ASP A 207 27.71 -22.40 21.58
CA ASP A 207 26.74 -21.51 20.93
C ASP A 207 25.42 -21.31 21.69
N SER A 208 25.13 -22.13 22.71
CA SER A 208 23.96 -21.93 23.58
C SER A 208 24.23 -20.96 24.73
N HIS A 209 25.49 -20.68 25.05
CA HIS A 209 25.84 -19.79 26.17
C HIS A 209 25.44 -18.33 25.87
N PRO A 210 24.86 -17.57 26.82
CA PRO A 210 24.36 -16.21 26.57
C PRO A 210 25.36 -15.26 25.89
N SER A 211 26.62 -15.24 26.32
CA SER A 211 27.68 -14.40 25.73
C SER A 211 28.07 -14.79 24.30
N VAL A 212 27.85 -16.04 23.90
CA VAL A 212 28.13 -16.52 22.54
C VAL A 212 26.93 -16.24 21.64
N ARG A 213 25.71 -16.36 22.18
CA ARG A 213 24.47 -15.90 21.52
C ARG A 213 24.46 -14.39 21.26
N GLU A 214 24.97 -13.59 22.20
CA GLU A 214 25.15 -12.15 22.05
C GLU A 214 26.13 -11.82 20.91
N ALA A 215 27.33 -12.39 20.93
CA ALA A 215 28.33 -12.19 19.88
C ALA A 215 27.85 -12.74 18.51
N LYS A 216 27.02 -13.78 18.50
CA LYS A 216 26.35 -14.25 17.27
C LYS A 216 25.32 -13.25 16.77
N ALA A 217 24.47 -12.69 17.63
CA ALA A 217 23.49 -11.68 17.21
C ALA A 217 24.16 -10.44 16.60
N GLN A 218 25.33 -10.04 17.12
CA GLN A 218 26.16 -8.96 16.53
C GLN A 218 26.71 -9.32 15.14
N LEU A 219 27.05 -10.60 14.90
CA LEU A 219 27.44 -11.09 13.57
C LEU A 219 26.25 -11.15 12.60
N ASP A 220 25.12 -11.68 13.06
CA ASP A 220 23.89 -11.79 12.28
C ASP A 220 23.38 -10.37 11.88
N GLU A 221 23.50 -9.37 12.77
CA GLU A 221 23.23 -7.95 12.48
C GLU A 221 24.20 -7.36 11.44
N ALA A 222 25.52 -7.58 11.60
CA ALA A 222 26.51 -7.09 10.65
C ALA A 222 26.30 -7.69 9.24
N GLN A 223 25.93 -8.98 9.17
CA GLN A 223 25.58 -9.66 7.91
C GLN A 223 24.29 -9.08 7.30
N LEU A 224 23.30 -8.71 8.11
CA LEU A 224 22.09 -8.05 7.64
C LEU A 224 22.40 -6.69 7.01
N TYR A 225 23.22 -5.84 7.64
CA TYR A 225 23.64 -4.57 7.04
C TYR A 225 24.49 -4.77 5.78
N LEU A 226 25.37 -5.79 5.73
CA LEU A 226 26.10 -6.15 4.51
C LEU A 226 25.14 -6.56 3.38
N SER A 227 24.05 -7.28 3.69
CA SER A 227 23.03 -7.62 2.67
C SER A 227 22.34 -6.38 2.08
N TYR A 228 22.17 -5.32 2.87
CA TYR A 228 21.59 -4.04 2.44
C TYR A 228 22.54 -3.20 1.57
N ALA A 229 23.81 -3.61 1.39
CA ALA A 229 24.75 -2.96 0.49
C ALA A 229 24.42 -3.19 -1.00
N THR A 230 23.72 -4.27 -1.34
CA THR A 230 23.16 -4.46 -2.69
C THR A 230 21.66 -4.24 -2.63
N VAL A 231 21.17 -3.26 -3.39
CA VAL A 231 19.74 -2.93 -3.46
C VAL A 231 19.13 -3.68 -4.65
N TYR A 232 17.98 -4.33 -4.40
CA TYR A 232 17.28 -5.18 -5.35
C TYR A 232 15.88 -4.63 -5.66
N ALA A 233 15.35 -4.93 -6.85
CA ALA A 233 13.99 -4.57 -7.23
C ALA A 233 12.96 -5.31 -6.36
N PRO A 234 12.05 -4.60 -5.64
CA PRO A 234 11.07 -5.22 -4.76
C PRO A 234 9.95 -5.96 -5.52
N ASP A 235 9.69 -5.57 -6.77
CA ASP A 235 8.75 -6.21 -7.67
C ASP A 235 9.15 -5.96 -9.13
N ASP A 236 8.43 -6.57 -10.07
CA ASP A 236 8.60 -6.35 -11.51
C ASP A 236 8.08 -4.96 -11.93
N GLY A 237 8.71 -4.33 -12.93
CA GLY A 237 8.35 -2.99 -13.38
C GLY A 237 9.40 -2.29 -14.23
N ILE A 238 9.30 -0.96 -14.34
CA ILE A 238 10.24 -0.10 -15.08
C ILE A 238 10.86 0.93 -14.13
N VAL A 239 12.19 1.05 -14.14
CA VAL A 239 12.90 2.06 -13.33
C VAL A 239 12.90 3.42 -14.02
N ALA A 240 12.76 4.51 -13.26
CA ALA A 240 12.71 5.86 -13.80
C ALA A 240 13.36 6.89 -12.86
N LYS A 241 14.02 7.89 -13.45
CA LYS A 241 14.94 8.84 -12.82
C LYS A 241 16.19 8.19 -12.23
N VAL A 242 16.72 7.16 -12.89
CA VAL A 242 18.00 6.52 -12.50
C VAL A 242 19.15 7.54 -12.53
N ASP A 243 19.10 8.52 -13.44
CA ASP A 243 20.09 9.59 -13.58
C ASP A 243 20.32 10.42 -12.30
N ASP A 244 19.33 10.52 -11.40
CA ASP A 244 19.46 11.20 -10.10
C ASP A 244 20.51 10.48 -9.19
N LEU A 245 20.86 9.21 -9.49
CA LEU A 245 21.81 8.38 -8.76
C LEU A 245 23.03 7.98 -9.61
N GLN A 246 24.13 8.74 -9.51
CA GLN A 246 25.38 8.45 -10.21
C GLN A 246 26.38 7.66 -9.33
N VAL A 247 27.25 6.88 -9.98
CA VAL A 247 28.38 6.21 -9.31
C VAL A 247 29.30 7.26 -8.67
N GLY A 248 29.66 7.04 -7.41
CA GLY A 248 30.39 8.00 -6.59
C GLY A 248 29.51 8.89 -5.70
N ASN A 249 28.19 8.98 -5.94
CA ASN A 249 27.27 9.69 -5.06
C ASN A 249 27.20 9.03 -3.67
N TYR A 250 26.97 9.83 -2.63
CA TYR A 250 26.74 9.33 -1.27
C TYR A 250 25.24 9.31 -0.97
N VAL A 251 24.69 8.11 -0.74
CA VAL A 251 23.29 7.92 -0.32
C VAL A 251 23.17 7.92 1.20
N ASN A 252 22.03 8.40 1.70
CA ASN A 252 21.65 8.35 3.11
C ASN A 252 20.55 7.31 3.33
N ASN A 253 20.57 6.66 4.50
CA ASN A 253 19.50 5.76 4.92
C ASN A 253 18.12 6.45 4.84
N GLY A 254 17.16 5.79 4.19
CA GLY A 254 15.79 6.28 3.98
C GLY A 254 15.63 7.25 2.80
N ALA A 255 16.72 7.77 2.23
CA ALA A 255 16.64 8.66 1.08
C ALA A 255 16.17 7.91 -0.18
N PRO A 256 15.32 8.53 -1.03
CA PRO A 256 14.97 7.98 -2.33
C PRO A 256 16.19 8.02 -3.27
N ALA A 257 16.46 6.91 -3.93
CA ALA A 257 17.48 6.82 -4.98
C ALA A 257 16.86 7.11 -6.35
N PHE A 258 15.80 6.37 -6.71
CA PHE A 258 15.00 6.56 -7.93
C PHE A 258 13.63 5.89 -7.81
N ALA A 259 12.79 6.00 -8.84
CA ALA A 259 11.45 5.41 -8.86
C ALA A 259 11.42 4.03 -9.55
N LEU A 260 10.50 3.17 -9.12
CA LEU A 260 10.09 1.97 -9.83
C LEU A 260 8.58 2.06 -10.07
N LEU A 261 8.16 1.94 -11.33
CA LEU A 261 6.75 1.86 -11.73
C LEU A 261 6.41 0.38 -11.92
N SER A 262 5.50 -0.17 -11.13
CA SER A 262 5.13 -1.60 -11.23
C SER A 262 4.22 -1.85 -12.44
N ASP A 263 4.39 -2.99 -13.10
CA ASP A 263 3.57 -3.43 -14.23
C ASP A 263 2.15 -3.91 -13.82
N ARG A 264 1.95 -4.29 -12.55
CA ARG A 264 0.71 -4.94 -12.08
C ARG A 264 -0.45 -3.98 -11.78
N GLU A 265 -0.15 -2.78 -11.31
CA GLU A 265 -1.15 -1.83 -10.83
C GLU A 265 -1.22 -0.60 -11.73
N ILE A 266 -2.02 -0.71 -12.79
CA ILE A 266 -2.32 0.36 -13.73
C ILE A 266 -3.81 0.71 -13.62
N TRP A 267 -4.13 1.97 -13.35
CA TRP A 267 -5.51 2.46 -13.28
C TRP A 267 -5.65 3.81 -14.00
N VAL A 268 -6.87 4.23 -14.24
CA VAL A 268 -7.17 5.58 -14.73
C VAL A 268 -7.87 6.37 -13.63
N GLU A 269 -7.35 7.57 -13.37
CA GLU A 269 -7.85 8.51 -12.38
C GLU A 269 -8.62 9.60 -13.12
N ALA A 270 -9.96 9.53 -13.09
CA ALA A 270 -10.85 10.38 -13.83
C ALA A 270 -11.57 11.38 -12.91
N ASN A 271 -11.36 12.66 -13.15
CA ASN A 271 -11.90 13.76 -12.36
C ASN A 271 -13.23 14.24 -12.95
N PHE A 272 -14.32 13.66 -12.47
CA PHE A 272 -15.68 14.07 -12.84
C PHE A 272 -16.13 15.28 -12.01
N ARG A 273 -17.06 16.08 -12.55
CA ARG A 273 -17.70 17.16 -11.76
C ARG A 273 -18.58 16.56 -10.68
N GLU A 274 -18.66 17.21 -9.53
CA GLU A 274 -19.55 16.89 -8.40
C GLU A 274 -20.98 16.52 -8.84
N THR A 275 -21.55 17.31 -9.76
CA THR A 275 -22.88 17.11 -10.36
C THR A 275 -23.04 15.77 -11.08
N ASP A 276 -21.96 15.28 -11.70
CA ASP A 276 -22.00 14.21 -12.67
C ASP A 276 -21.82 12.83 -12.00
N VAL A 277 -21.28 12.81 -10.78
CA VAL A 277 -21.06 11.62 -9.96
C VAL A 277 -22.35 11.15 -9.24
N THR A 278 -23.40 11.97 -9.18
CA THR A 278 -24.69 11.71 -8.49
C THR A 278 -25.22 10.26 -8.64
N HIS A 279 -25.23 9.73 -9.87
CA HIS A 279 -25.75 8.40 -10.20
C HIS A 279 -24.64 7.36 -10.44
N MET A 280 -23.37 7.73 -10.29
CA MET A 280 -22.23 6.85 -10.50
C MET A 280 -22.05 5.89 -9.31
N ARG A 281 -21.69 4.64 -9.57
CA ARG A 281 -21.52 3.57 -8.57
C ARG A 281 -20.36 2.65 -8.95
N PRO A 282 -19.66 2.03 -7.98
CA PRO A 282 -18.68 0.99 -8.26
C PRO A 282 -19.29 -0.18 -9.03
N GLY A 283 -18.53 -0.79 -9.93
CA GLY A 283 -18.97 -1.86 -10.82
C GLY A 283 -19.78 -1.40 -12.03
N GLN A 284 -19.80 -0.10 -12.36
CA GLN A 284 -20.35 0.41 -13.61
C GLN A 284 -19.34 0.33 -14.75
N ASP A 285 -19.82 -0.06 -15.94
CA ASP A 285 -19.05 -0.15 -17.18
C ASP A 285 -18.53 1.23 -17.62
N ALA A 286 -17.30 1.26 -18.11
CA ALA A 286 -16.63 2.46 -18.59
C ALA A 286 -15.82 2.20 -19.88
N THR A 287 -15.68 3.26 -20.65
CA THR A 287 -14.99 3.28 -21.93
C THR A 287 -13.89 4.34 -21.87
N ILE A 288 -12.64 3.94 -22.09
CA ILE A 288 -11.48 4.81 -21.97
C ILE A 288 -10.79 4.95 -23.33
N ARG A 289 -10.49 6.20 -23.71
CA ARG A 289 -9.58 6.53 -24.82
C ARG A 289 -8.37 7.22 -24.24
N ILE A 290 -7.18 6.69 -24.51
CA ILE A 290 -5.91 7.27 -24.05
C ILE A 290 -5.29 7.97 -25.25
N ASP A 291 -4.82 9.22 -25.07
CA ASP A 291 -4.41 10.07 -26.21
C ASP A 291 -3.17 9.52 -26.93
N THR A 292 -2.36 8.71 -26.24
CA THR A 292 -1.25 7.93 -26.81
C THR A 292 -1.69 6.86 -27.83
N TYR A 293 -2.94 6.38 -27.73
CA TYR A 293 -3.49 5.29 -28.54
C TYR A 293 -4.83 5.67 -29.18
N PRO A 294 -4.86 6.67 -30.08
CA PRO A 294 -6.09 7.28 -30.59
C PRO A 294 -7.00 6.35 -31.39
N ASP A 295 -6.47 5.25 -31.94
CA ASP A 295 -7.25 4.25 -32.68
C ASP A 295 -7.81 3.12 -31.80
N ARG A 296 -7.51 3.15 -30.49
CA ARG A 296 -7.98 2.15 -29.52
C ARG A 296 -9.00 2.72 -28.54
N VAL A 297 -9.77 1.79 -27.99
CA VAL A 297 -10.81 2.03 -26.99
C VAL A 297 -10.69 0.89 -25.99
N PHE A 298 -10.32 1.22 -24.76
CA PHE A 298 -10.15 0.27 -23.67
C PHE A 298 -11.46 0.15 -22.89
N LYS A 299 -11.80 -1.06 -22.48
CA LYS A 299 -12.86 -1.30 -21.50
C LYS A 299 -12.29 -1.19 -20.10
N ALA A 300 -13.08 -0.64 -19.21
CA ALA A 300 -12.76 -0.51 -17.80
C ALA A 300 -14.06 -0.57 -16.99
N HIS A 301 -13.94 -0.72 -15.67
CA HIS A 301 -15.04 -0.53 -14.75
C HIS A 301 -14.67 0.47 -13.65
N VAL A 302 -15.67 1.09 -13.04
CA VAL A 302 -15.48 1.98 -11.88
C VAL A 302 -15.14 1.14 -10.65
N THR A 303 -13.88 1.17 -10.19
CA THR A 303 -13.44 0.46 -8.98
C THR A 303 -13.89 1.18 -7.71
N SER A 304 -13.68 2.50 -7.65
CA SER A 304 -13.98 3.32 -6.47
C SER A 304 -14.07 4.82 -6.78
N MET A 305 -14.62 5.58 -5.84
CA MET A 305 -14.76 7.04 -5.93
C MET A 305 -14.17 7.67 -4.67
N SER A 306 -13.50 8.82 -4.81
CA SER A 306 -12.91 9.57 -3.70
C SER A 306 -13.97 10.04 -2.70
N PRO A 307 -13.73 9.96 -1.38
CA PRO A 307 -14.63 10.49 -0.36
C PRO A 307 -14.61 12.02 -0.22
N GLY A 308 -13.73 12.72 -0.93
CA GLY A 308 -13.60 14.18 -0.96
C GLY A 308 -13.21 14.71 -2.35
N ALA A 309 -13.25 16.02 -2.53
CA ALA A 309 -12.86 16.64 -3.80
C ALA A 309 -11.33 16.64 -3.98
N GLY A 310 -10.86 16.70 -5.23
CA GLY A 310 -9.42 16.74 -5.53
C GLY A 310 -8.69 17.97 -4.95
N SER A 311 -9.43 19.04 -4.63
CA SER A 311 -8.95 20.21 -3.89
C SER A 311 -8.51 19.88 -2.47
N ASP A 312 -9.19 18.95 -1.82
CA ASP A 312 -9.14 18.74 -0.37
C ASP A 312 -7.91 17.89 0.02
N PHE A 313 -7.36 17.16 -0.96
CA PHE A 313 -6.14 16.36 -0.87
C PHE A 313 -4.90 17.07 -1.46
N ALA A 314 -5.04 18.32 -1.92
CA ALA A 314 -3.93 19.10 -2.44
C ALA A 314 -3.02 19.63 -1.31
N LEU A 315 -1.71 19.54 -1.50
CA LEU A 315 -0.71 20.13 -0.58
C LEU A 315 -0.87 21.65 -0.39
N LEU A 316 -1.44 22.33 -1.38
CA LEU A 316 -1.83 23.74 -1.36
C LEU A 316 -3.20 23.87 -2.05
N PRO A 317 -4.32 23.86 -1.30
CA PRO A 317 -5.64 24.07 -1.85
C PRO A 317 -5.80 25.47 -2.48
N PRO A 318 -6.60 25.62 -3.55
CA PRO A 318 -6.81 26.91 -4.22
C PRO A 318 -7.76 27.83 -3.43
N GLU A 319 -7.20 28.56 -2.46
CA GLU A 319 -7.92 29.56 -1.67
C GLU A 319 -8.14 30.90 -2.41
N ASN A 320 -9.35 31.46 -2.29
CA ASN A 320 -9.75 32.69 -2.98
C ASN A 320 -9.29 33.95 -2.21
N ALA A 321 -8.00 34.27 -2.31
CA ALA A 321 -7.32 35.34 -1.55
C ALA A 321 -7.86 36.79 -1.73
N THR A 322 -8.86 37.02 -2.58
CA THR A 322 -9.41 38.35 -2.91
C THR A 322 -10.77 38.66 -2.28
N GLY A 323 -11.34 37.74 -1.48
CA GLY A 323 -12.56 37.98 -0.69
C GLY A 323 -13.88 37.99 -1.49
N ASN A 324 -13.85 37.78 -2.80
CA ASN A 324 -15.05 37.58 -3.61
C ASN A 324 -15.36 36.08 -3.71
N TRP A 325 -16.48 35.62 -3.12
CA TRP A 325 -16.85 34.20 -3.13
C TRP A 325 -17.57 33.83 -4.42
N VAL A 326 -17.04 32.83 -5.13
CA VAL A 326 -17.62 32.28 -6.37
C VAL A 326 -17.81 30.78 -6.20
N LYS A 327 -19.04 30.28 -6.44
CA LYS A 327 -19.28 28.83 -6.44
C LYS A 327 -18.65 28.19 -7.68
N VAL A 328 -17.51 27.54 -7.50
CA VAL A 328 -16.89 26.66 -8.49
C VAL A 328 -17.40 25.24 -8.29
N VAL A 329 -17.71 24.52 -9.37
CA VAL A 329 -18.09 23.09 -9.31
C VAL A 329 -16.83 22.27 -9.05
N GLN A 330 -16.80 21.53 -7.94
CA GLN A 330 -15.63 20.73 -7.58
C GLN A 330 -15.51 19.48 -8.44
N ARG A 331 -14.29 18.92 -8.47
CA ARG A 331 -13.98 17.66 -9.16
C ARG A 331 -13.73 16.55 -8.14
N VAL A 332 -14.40 15.42 -8.33
CA VAL A 332 -14.26 14.20 -7.52
C VAL A 332 -13.45 13.19 -8.32
N PRO A 333 -12.27 12.76 -7.82
CA PRO A 333 -11.51 11.68 -8.44
C PRO A 333 -12.26 10.35 -8.38
N VAL A 334 -12.32 9.66 -9.51
CA VAL A 334 -12.87 8.31 -9.67
C VAL A 334 -11.76 7.40 -10.18
N ARG A 335 -11.55 6.25 -9.54
CA ARG A 335 -10.60 5.22 -9.98
C ARG A 335 -11.33 4.22 -10.86
N LEU A 336 -10.81 4.03 -12.07
CA LEU A 336 -11.26 3.02 -13.01
C LEU A 336 -10.11 2.06 -13.32
N GLU A 337 -10.45 0.79 -13.44
CA GLU A 337 -9.50 -0.30 -13.65
C GLU A 337 -9.81 -1.00 -14.98
N LEU A 338 -8.77 -1.33 -15.73
CA LEU A 338 -8.85 -1.80 -17.12
C LEU A 338 -9.14 -3.29 -17.15
N ASP A 339 -10.19 -3.71 -17.87
CA ASP A 339 -10.61 -5.13 -17.91
C ASP A 339 -9.64 -6.01 -18.71
N GLU A 340 -8.99 -5.41 -19.71
CA GLU A 340 -8.01 -6.04 -20.59
C GLU A 340 -6.82 -5.08 -20.77
N VAL A 341 -5.64 -5.49 -20.30
CA VAL A 341 -4.36 -4.79 -20.53
C VAL A 341 -3.53 -5.59 -21.52
N ASP A 342 -3.30 -5.03 -22.71
CA ASP A 342 -2.46 -5.63 -23.75
C ASP A 342 -0.97 -5.33 -23.48
N PRO A 343 -0.10 -6.34 -23.23
CA PRO A 343 1.33 -6.12 -23.01
C PRO A 343 2.07 -5.44 -24.18
N ALA A 344 1.49 -5.42 -25.39
CA ALA A 344 2.02 -4.69 -26.53
C ALA A 344 1.71 -3.18 -26.51
N LEU A 345 0.88 -2.70 -25.58
CA LEU A 345 0.43 -1.29 -25.46
C LEU A 345 0.81 -0.72 -24.07
N PRO A 346 2.11 -0.47 -23.80
CA PRO A 346 2.56 0.02 -22.50
C PRO A 346 1.92 1.37 -22.12
N LEU A 347 1.24 1.39 -20.97
CA LEU A 347 0.54 2.58 -20.48
C LEU A 347 1.44 3.43 -19.59
N PHE A 348 1.82 4.60 -20.08
CA PHE A 348 2.71 5.53 -19.36
C PHE A 348 1.94 6.35 -18.32
N SER A 349 2.42 6.32 -17.07
CA SER A 349 1.84 7.10 -15.96
C SER A 349 1.88 8.61 -16.26
N GLY A 350 0.75 9.29 -16.11
CA GLY A 350 0.58 10.72 -16.42
C GLY A 350 0.09 11.01 -17.84
N THR A 351 -0.14 10.01 -18.70
CA THR A 351 -0.79 10.23 -20.01
C THR A 351 -2.25 10.63 -19.86
N SER A 352 -2.70 11.58 -20.69
CA SER A 352 -4.08 12.05 -20.74
C SER A 352 -5.03 11.00 -21.31
N ALA A 353 -6.25 10.96 -20.80
CA ALA A 353 -7.32 10.11 -21.28
C ALA A 353 -8.68 10.80 -21.24
N THR A 354 -9.57 10.43 -22.17
CA THR A 354 -11.01 10.72 -22.11
C THR A 354 -11.74 9.47 -21.61
N VAL A 355 -12.56 9.62 -20.58
CA VAL A 355 -13.33 8.51 -19.97
C VAL A 355 -14.83 8.76 -20.11
N LYS A 356 -15.59 7.75 -20.52
CA LYS A 356 -17.06 7.75 -20.62
C LYS A 356 -17.63 6.57 -19.82
N VAL A 357 -18.35 6.83 -18.73
CA VAL A 357 -18.96 5.83 -17.82
C VAL A 357 -20.45 5.69 -18.15
N ASP A 358 -20.99 4.48 -18.19
CA ASP A 358 -22.45 4.26 -18.21
C ASP A 358 -22.99 4.24 -16.78
N THR A 359 -23.78 5.25 -16.41
CA THR A 359 -24.39 5.33 -15.09
C THR A 359 -25.71 4.55 -14.98
N GLY A 360 -26.22 4.01 -16.09
CA GLY A 360 -27.55 3.41 -16.22
C GLY A 360 -28.72 4.39 -16.06
N TYR A 361 -28.46 5.62 -15.58
CA TYR A 361 -29.49 6.61 -15.27
C TYR A 361 -29.88 7.42 -16.51
N ARG A 362 -31.11 7.23 -16.98
CA ARG A 362 -31.69 8.05 -18.06
C ARG A 362 -32.57 9.13 -17.48
N THR A 363 -32.28 10.38 -17.83
CA THR A 363 -33.06 11.56 -17.42
C THR A 363 -34.52 11.39 -17.87
N PRO A 364 -35.51 11.38 -16.95
CA PRO A 364 -36.90 11.16 -17.33
C PRO A 364 -37.44 12.36 -18.12
N TRP A 365 -38.23 12.08 -19.15
CA TRP A 365 -38.71 13.08 -20.13
C TRP A 365 -39.48 14.27 -19.52
N TRP A 366 -40.05 14.10 -18.33
CA TRP A 366 -40.73 15.16 -17.59
C TRP A 366 -39.78 16.09 -16.81
N HIS A 367 -38.47 15.83 -16.74
CA HIS A 367 -37.53 16.66 -15.97
C HIS A 367 -37.50 18.15 -16.41
N PRO A 368 -37.44 18.51 -17.71
CA PRO A 368 -37.54 19.92 -18.13
C PRO A 368 -38.93 20.52 -17.86
N LEU A 369 -40.01 19.73 -18.01
CA LEU A 369 -41.37 20.14 -17.65
C LEU A 369 -41.50 20.42 -16.15
N LYS A 370 -40.85 19.62 -15.30
CA LYS A 370 -40.83 19.83 -13.85
C LYS A 370 -40.11 21.12 -13.49
N ALA A 371 -38.96 21.42 -14.12
CA ALA A 371 -38.25 22.68 -13.96
C ALA A 371 -39.11 23.90 -14.36
N LEU A 372 -39.80 23.83 -15.52
CA LEU A 372 -40.74 24.86 -15.98
C LEU A 372 -41.92 25.06 -15.02
N LEU A 373 -42.44 23.99 -14.41
CA LEU A 373 -43.54 24.07 -13.44
C LEU A 373 -43.09 24.58 -12.06
N THR A 374 -41.84 24.32 -11.64
CA THR A 374 -41.28 24.85 -10.38
C THR A 374 -40.75 26.28 -10.51
N ALA A 375 -40.47 26.77 -11.71
CA ALA A 375 -39.97 28.13 -11.95
C ALA A 375 -40.96 29.25 -11.57
N GLY A 376 -42.20 28.91 -11.19
CA GLY A 376 -43.18 29.84 -10.62
C GLY A 376 -43.16 29.97 -9.09
N ASN A 377 -42.34 29.18 -8.38
CA ASN A 377 -42.24 29.19 -6.90
C ASN A 377 -40.78 29.36 -6.44
N PHE A 378 -40.26 30.58 -6.57
CA PHE A 378 -39.05 31.09 -5.89
C PHE A 378 -39.23 32.57 -5.56
#